data_AF-A0A954UJH0-F1
#
_entry.id   AF-A0A954UJH0-F1
#
_cell.length_a   1.000
_cell.length_b   1.000
_cell.length_c   1.000
_cell.angle_alpha   90.00
_cell.angle_beta   90.00
_cell.angle_gamma   90.00
#
_symmetry.space_group_name_H-M   'P 1'
#
loop_
_entity.id
_entity.type
_entity.pdbx_description
1 polymer ?
#
loop_
_entity_poly.entity_id
_entity_poly.type
_entity_poly.pdbx_seq_one_letter_code
_entity_poly.pdbx_strand_id
1 'polypeptide(L)'
;MNDENSVPPSDLDSTNDATPEAAVSQVPKEKKPRVFGKFAFWIVVFPFIYYLVGMQCGSYLESMRVSFLKGELDQPHHDEEANRPPQEEIDIDSIEVDPDATFLLGMLPLGKNSYPYTYVFNVAVTTAIVLLVGWGYFKVPFRVSIWSVIVGVVGIVVWVGLTELDRNFIHLGESLSSGREAFNPFVALKDEPSFLRKFLIFRFLGLVIIVPLIEEFFVRGFLIRYVDDPDWDEQPLAEAKQLGWLSPTIYGVVAHMTEPFAALAWFSMVTWMYKKTGSIWDCVIAHSITNLLLGIIVVKYGLWYYW
;
A
#
# COMPACT_ATOMS: atom_id res chain seq x y z
N MET A 1 7.21 8.26 -90.51
CA MET A 1 8.16 7.16 -90.28
C MET A 1 9.46 7.83 -89.87
N ASN A 2 9.75 7.78 -88.57
CA ASN A 2 10.99 8.11 -87.86
C ASN A 2 11.43 9.59 -87.92
N ASP A 3 12.01 10.23 -86.90
CA ASP A 3 12.16 10.03 -85.45
C ASP A 3 12.83 11.33 -84.93
N GLU A 4 12.97 11.43 -83.60
CA GLU A 4 13.83 12.38 -82.86
C GLU A 4 13.27 13.77 -82.50
N ASN A 5 12.50 13.79 -81.40
CA ASN A 5 12.37 14.96 -80.53
C ASN A 5 13.66 15.18 -79.72
N SER A 6 14.28 16.35 -79.88
CA SER A 6 15.27 16.89 -78.95
C SER A 6 14.95 18.35 -78.65
N VAL A 7 14.59 18.66 -77.40
CA VAL A 7 14.50 20.04 -76.87
C VAL A 7 14.95 20.01 -75.40
N PRO A 8 15.91 20.85 -74.97
CA PRO A 8 16.33 21.01 -73.58
C PRO A 8 15.78 22.35 -72.99
N PRO A 9 16.26 22.85 -71.84
CA PRO A 9 15.63 22.74 -70.52
C PRO A 9 15.12 24.09 -69.98
N SER A 10 14.30 24.10 -68.92
CA SER A 10 14.40 25.07 -67.81
C SER A 10 13.25 24.92 -66.80
N ASP A 11 13.68 24.78 -65.54
CA ASP A 11 13.18 25.47 -64.35
C ASP A 11 11.67 25.50 -64.10
N LEU A 12 11.25 24.75 -63.08
CA LEU A 12 10.80 25.26 -61.79
C LEU A 12 10.07 24.10 -61.10
N ASP A 13 10.74 23.39 -60.20
CA ASP A 13 10.00 22.78 -59.11
C ASP A 13 10.67 23.06 -57.77
N SER A 14 9.80 23.56 -56.92
CA SER A 14 9.95 24.07 -55.59
C SER A 14 10.70 23.11 -54.66
N THR A 15 11.54 23.73 -53.85
CA THR A 15 12.17 23.16 -52.66
C THR A 15 11.11 22.60 -51.70
N ASN A 16 10.86 21.30 -51.77
CA ASN A 16 10.34 20.56 -50.62
C ASN A 16 11.53 20.13 -49.75
N ASP A 17 11.91 21.04 -48.87
CA ASP A 17 12.82 20.82 -47.76
C ASP A 17 12.13 19.90 -46.73
N ALA A 18 12.07 18.61 -47.05
CA ALA A 18 11.70 17.58 -46.09
C ALA A 18 12.99 17.04 -45.48
N THR A 19 13.45 17.68 -44.40
CA THR A 19 14.38 17.05 -43.46
C THR A 19 13.84 15.67 -43.12
N PRO A 20 14.59 14.56 -43.35
CA PRO A 20 14.20 13.28 -42.81
C PRO A 20 14.36 13.40 -41.30
N GLU A 21 13.23 13.58 -40.62
CA GLU A 21 13.11 13.42 -39.18
C GLU A 21 13.77 12.07 -38.86
N ALA A 22 14.95 12.16 -38.26
CA ALA A 22 15.77 11.00 -37.98
C ALA A 22 14.92 10.04 -37.17
N ALA A 23 14.48 8.95 -37.80
CA ALA A 23 13.92 7.81 -37.12
C ALA A 23 15.00 7.38 -36.14
N VAL A 24 14.86 7.81 -34.89
CA VAL A 24 15.65 7.33 -33.77
C VAL A 24 15.32 5.85 -33.72
N SER A 25 16.17 5.06 -34.38
CA SER A 25 16.22 3.62 -34.26
C SER A 25 16.38 3.35 -32.78
N GLN A 26 15.27 3.09 -32.11
CA GLN A 26 15.22 2.61 -30.74
C GLN A 26 15.89 1.23 -30.81
N VAL A 27 17.21 1.21 -30.62
CA VAL A 27 17.96 -0.04 -30.44
C VAL A 27 17.21 -0.81 -29.34
N PRO A 28 16.68 -2.01 -29.63
CA PRO A 28 15.89 -2.74 -28.64
C PRO A 28 16.73 -2.92 -27.38
N LYS A 29 16.24 -2.40 -26.26
CA LYS A 29 16.88 -2.51 -24.95
C LYS A 29 17.10 -4.00 -24.66
N GLU A 30 18.35 -4.37 -24.40
CA GLU A 30 18.72 -5.76 -24.09
C GLU A 30 18.00 -6.21 -22.82
N LYS A 31 17.20 -7.29 -22.92
CA LYS A 31 16.40 -7.80 -21.81
C LYS A 31 17.29 -8.50 -20.79
N LYS A 32 17.29 -8.00 -19.55
CA LYS A 32 18.04 -8.61 -18.45
C LYS A 32 17.21 -9.71 -17.77
N PRO A 33 17.87 -10.69 -17.10
CA PRO A 33 17.15 -11.75 -16.40
C PRO A 33 16.30 -11.19 -15.27
N ARG A 34 15.03 -11.61 -15.20
CA ARG A 34 14.06 -11.11 -14.24
C ARG A 34 14.22 -11.74 -12.87
N VAL A 35 14.35 -10.90 -11.83
CA VAL A 35 14.55 -11.35 -10.43
C VAL A 35 13.44 -12.28 -9.95
N PHE A 36 12.18 -11.91 -10.19
CA PHE A 36 11.01 -12.69 -9.76
C PHE A 36 10.38 -13.52 -10.89
N GLY A 37 10.92 -13.44 -12.11
CA GLY A 37 10.34 -14.05 -13.32
C GLY A 37 9.02 -13.39 -13.74
N LYS A 38 8.27 -14.06 -14.63
CA LYS A 38 7.03 -13.54 -15.24
C LYS A 38 5.90 -13.22 -14.26
N PHE A 39 5.97 -13.71 -13.03
CA PHE A 39 4.96 -13.52 -11.98
C PHE A 39 5.32 -12.42 -10.99
N ALA A 40 6.30 -11.56 -11.31
CA ALA A 40 6.80 -10.54 -10.39
C ALA A 40 5.67 -9.70 -9.77
N PHE A 41 4.73 -9.20 -10.58
CA PHE A 41 3.58 -8.45 -10.10
C PHE A 41 2.76 -9.21 -9.04
N TRP A 42 2.44 -10.48 -9.29
CA TRP A 42 1.65 -11.31 -8.38
C TRP A 42 2.38 -11.64 -7.07
N ILE A 43 3.71 -11.65 -7.09
CA ILE A 43 4.54 -11.96 -5.92
C ILE A 43 4.76 -10.72 -5.04
N VAL A 44 5.11 -9.57 -5.65
CA VAL A 44 5.56 -8.40 -4.87
C VAL A 44 4.61 -7.21 -4.89
N VAL A 45 3.68 -7.12 -5.85
CA VAL A 45 2.73 -5.98 -5.94
C VAL A 45 1.37 -6.38 -5.39
N PHE A 46 0.77 -7.42 -5.95
CA PHE A 46 -0.61 -7.80 -5.65
C PHE A 46 -0.90 -8.04 -4.14
N PRO A 47 -0.06 -8.77 -3.38
CA PRO A 47 -0.36 -9.06 -1.96
C PRO A 47 -0.39 -7.79 -1.11
N PHE A 48 0.52 -6.85 -1.37
CA PHE A 48 0.59 -5.57 -0.66
C PHE A 48 -0.60 -4.67 -0.99
N ILE A 49 -0.94 -4.54 -2.29
CA ILE A 49 -2.07 -3.72 -2.72
C ILE A 49 -3.40 -4.30 -2.20
N TYR A 50 -3.58 -5.63 -2.24
CA TYR A 50 -4.75 -6.28 -1.65
C TYR A 50 -4.87 -5.94 -0.16
N TYR A 51 -3.79 -6.12 0.61
CA TYR A 51 -3.80 -5.85 2.03
C TYR A 51 -4.13 -4.38 2.33
N LEU A 52 -3.50 -3.44 1.62
CA LEU A 52 -3.69 -2.00 1.79
C LEU A 52 -5.13 -1.57 1.48
N VAL A 53 -5.69 -2.05 0.37
CA VAL A 53 -7.08 -1.77 -0.01
C VAL A 53 -8.04 -2.41 0.98
N GLY A 54 -7.80 -3.65 1.40
CA GLY A 54 -8.66 -4.37 2.34
C GLY A 54 -8.74 -3.72 3.72
N MET A 55 -7.64 -3.12 4.20
CA MET A 55 -7.63 -2.35 5.46
C MET A 55 -8.54 -1.11 5.39
N GLN A 56 -8.70 -0.53 4.19
CA GLN A 56 -9.41 0.74 3.98
C GLN A 56 -10.87 0.49 3.55
N CYS A 57 -11.15 -0.68 2.97
CA CYS A 57 -12.46 -1.05 2.49
C CYS A 57 -13.47 -1.20 3.64
N GLY A 58 -13.05 -1.69 4.81
CA GLY A 58 -13.95 -1.89 5.95
C GLY A 58 -14.64 -0.60 6.44
N SER A 59 -13.88 0.49 6.61
CA SER A 59 -14.42 1.78 7.03
C SER A 59 -15.24 2.45 5.92
N TYR A 60 -14.82 2.32 4.66
CA TYR A 60 -15.56 2.86 3.51
C TYR A 60 -16.91 2.17 3.30
N LEU A 61 -16.94 0.83 3.37
CA LEU A 61 -18.17 0.04 3.27
C LEU A 61 -19.16 0.39 4.39
N GLU A 62 -18.67 0.61 5.61
CA GLU A 62 -19.53 1.03 6.72
C GLU A 62 -20.06 2.46 6.53
N SER A 63 -19.23 3.38 6.04
CA SER A 63 -19.67 4.74 5.68
C SER A 63 -20.77 4.71 4.61
N MET A 64 -20.57 3.93 3.54
CA MET A 64 -21.57 3.79 2.49
C MET A 64 -22.87 3.16 3.00
N ARG A 65 -22.79 2.17 3.89
CA ARG A 65 -23.96 1.55 4.52
C ARG A 65 -24.74 2.57 5.35
N VAL A 66 -24.06 3.36 6.18
CA VAL A 66 -24.71 4.39 6.99
C VAL A 66 -25.40 5.41 6.10
N SER A 67 -24.75 5.86 5.02
CA SER A 67 -25.37 6.75 4.04
C SER A 67 -26.55 6.10 3.30
N PHE A 68 -26.46 4.80 2.96
CA PHE A 68 -27.56 4.05 2.34
C PHE A 68 -28.77 3.98 3.27
N LEU A 69 -28.56 3.58 4.53
CA LEU A 69 -29.62 3.42 5.53
C LEU A 69 -30.29 4.74 5.90
N LYS A 70 -29.57 5.86 5.79
CA LYS A 70 -30.13 7.20 6.00
C LYS A 70 -30.81 7.80 4.77
N GLY A 71 -30.81 7.09 3.63
CA GLY A 71 -31.29 7.64 2.36
C GLY A 71 -30.44 8.80 1.81
N GLU A 72 -29.20 8.95 2.29
CA GLU A 72 -28.30 10.07 1.97
C GLU A 72 -27.44 9.81 0.72
N LEU A 73 -27.52 8.62 0.09
CA LEU A 73 -26.70 8.29 -1.08
C LEU A 73 -27.00 9.13 -2.33
N ASP A 74 -28.22 9.66 -2.43
CA ASP A 74 -28.69 10.42 -3.58
C ASP A 74 -28.70 11.94 -3.35
N GLN A 75 -28.22 12.44 -2.20
CA GLN A 75 -28.14 13.90 -2.00
C GLN A 75 -27.06 14.47 -2.92
N PRO A 76 -27.43 15.18 -4.00
CA PRO A 76 -26.45 15.86 -4.82
C PRO A 76 -25.88 16.98 -3.97
N HIS A 77 -24.58 17.26 -4.10
CA HIS A 77 -24.07 18.58 -3.75
C HIS A 77 -24.99 19.61 -4.41
N HIS A 78 -25.65 20.44 -3.59
CA HIS A 78 -26.57 21.49 -4.02
C HIS A 78 -26.04 22.17 -5.28
N ASP A 79 -26.82 22.09 -6.38
CA ASP A 79 -26.93 23.13 -7.42
C ASP A 79 -27.94 22.78 -8.56
N GLU A 80 -28.57 21.59 -8.60
CA GLU A 80 -29.50 21.24 -9.71
C GLU A 80 -30.85 20.64 -9.25
N GLU A 81 -31.55 21.31 -8.33
CA GLU A 81 -32.84 20.86 -7.78
C GLU A 81 -34.05 21.56 -8.42
N ALA A 82 -34.06 21.74 -9.74
CA ALA A 82 -35.12 22.52 -10.42
C ALA A 82 -36.07 21.72 -11.33
N ASN A 83 -35.87 20.41 -11.58
CA ASN A 83 -36.78 19.65 -12.46
C ASN A 83 -36.67 18.12 -12.29
N ARG A 84 -37.28 17.53 -11.26
CA ARG A 84 -37.57 16.08 -11.23
C ARG A 84 -39.06 15.80 -10.99
N PRO A 85 -39.66 14.83 -11.70
CA PRO A 85 -41.05 14.42 -11.49
C PRO A 85 -41.21 13.73 -10.13
N PRO A 86 -42.44 13.65 -9.58
CA PRO A 86 -42.68 13.14 -8.23
C PRO A 86 -42.26 11.68 -8.14
N GLN A 87 -41.29 11.38 -7.27
CA GLN A 87 -40.96 10.00 -6.91
C GLN A 87 -42.05 9.47 -5.99
N GLU A 88 -42.48 8.24 -6.26
CA GLU A 88 -43.33 7.46 -5.36
C GLU A 88 -42.54 7.28 -4.05
N GLU A 89 -42.97 7.96 -2.98
CA GLU A 89 -42.39 7.82 -1.65
C GLU A 89 -42.60 6.39 -1.19
N ILE A 90 -41.55 5.58 -1.31
CA ILE A 90 -41.44 4.34 -0.56
C ILE A 90 -41.40 4.75 0.91
N ASP A 91 -42.40 4.33 1.68
CA ASP A 91 -42.50 4.57 3.11
C ASP A 91 -41.33 3.86 3.82
N ILE A 92 -40.23 4.59 4.03
CA ILE A 92 -38.97 4.09 4.60
C ILE A 92 -39.20 3.59 6.04
N ASP A 93 -40.20 4.12 6.73
CA ASP A 93 -40.57 3.71 8.09
C ASP A 93 -41.21 2.31 8.13
N SER A 94 -41.60 1.75 6.97
CA SER A 94 -42.17 0.40 6.85
C SER A 94 -41.13 -0.71 6.61
N ILE A 95 -39.85 -0.35 6.38
CA ILE A 95 -38.77 -1.32 6.24
C ILE A 95 -38.30 -1.71 7.64
N GLU A 96 -38.81 -2.83 8.14
CA GLU A 96 -38.30 -3.46 9.37
C GLU A 96 -36.90 -4.05 9.09
N VAL A 97 -35.89 -3.18 9.13
CA VAL A 97 -34.48 -3.58 9.07
C VAL A 97 -34.17 -4.28 10.39
N ASP A 98 -34.02 -5.60 10.35
CA ASP A 98 -33.45 -6.35 11.48
C ASP A 98 -32.06 -5.75 11.81
N PRO A 99 -31.90 -5.07 12.95
CA PRO A 99 -30.62 -4.46 13.33
C PRO A 99 -29.52 -5.52 13.53
N ASP A 100 -29.90 -6.80 13.64
CA ASP A 100 -29.02 -7.94 13.83
C ASP A 100 -28.73 -8.74 12.53
N ALA A 101 -29.32 -8.34 11.39
CA ALA A 101 -29.03 -8.93 10.07
C ALA A 101 -27.74 -8.34 9.49
N THR A 102 -26.62 -8.65 10.13
CA THR A 102 -25.37 -7.91 10.00
C THR A 102 -24.38 -8.60 9.05
N PHE A 103 -24.66 -8.81 7.76
CA PHE A 103 -23.67 -9.47 6.89
C PHE A 103 -23.55 -8.87 5.48
N LEU A 104 -22.37 -8.37 5.13
CA LEU A 104 -22.00 -8.13 3.73
C LEU A 104 -21.71 -9.48 3.06
N LEU A 105 -22.36 -9.74 1.91
CA LEU A 105 -22.23 -10.99 1.15
C LEU A 105 -22.55 -12.28 1.95
N GLY A 106 -23.22 -12.16 3.11
CA GLY A 106 -23.46 -13.30 4.01
C GLY A 106 -22.23 -13.76 4.82
N MET A 107 -21.10 -13.04 4.81
CA MET A 107 -19.84 -13.47 5.45
C MET A 107 -19.16 -12.44 6.36
N LEU A 108 -19.44 -11.14 6.21
CA LEU A 108 -18.74 -10.07 6.95
C LEU A 108 -19.69 -9.26 7.85
N PRO A 109 -19.51 -9.26 9.18
CA PRO A 109 -20.26 -8.41 10.11
C PRO A 109 -20.17 -6.92 9.75
N LEU A 110 -21.30 -6.23 9.59
CA LEU A 110 -21.38 -4.78 9.26
C LEU A 110 -21.95 -3.93 10.42
N GLY A 111 -21.10 -3.31 11.22
CA GLY A 111 -21.51 -2.40 12.30
C GLY A 111 -20.32 -1.82 13.08
N LYS A 112 -20.57 -1.14 14.20
CA LYS A 112 -19.53 -0.46 15.03
C LYS A 112 -18.41 -1.41 15.54
N ASN A 113 -18.68 -2.71 15.59
CA ASN A 113 -17.73 -3.76 16.00
C ASN A 113 -17.28 -4.65 14.82
N SER A 114 -17.43 -4.20 13.57
CA SER A 114 -17.01 -4.96 12.38
C SER A 114 -15.49 -5.02 12.21
N TYR A 115 -14.75 -4.03 12.74
CA TYR A 115 -13.31 -3.88 12.53
C TYR A 115 -12.51 -5.16 12.85
N PRO A 116 -12.70 -5.85 13.99
CA PRO A 116 -11.99 -7.09 14.27
C PRO A 116 -12.23 -8.19 13.23
N TYR A 117 -13.45 -8.29 12.71
CA TYR A 117 -13.82 -9.30 11.73
C TYR A 117 -13.25 -8.98 10.35
N THR A 118 -13.40 -7.74 9.88
CA THR A 118 -12.84 -7.27 8.61
C THR A 118 -11.31 -7.37 8.62
N TYR A 119 -10.68 -7.03 9.75
CA TYR A 119 -9.24 -7.16 9.95
C TYR A 119 -8.79 -8.62 9.87
N VAL A 120 -9.41 -9.52 10.64
CA VAL A 120 -9.07 -10.95 10.64
C VAL A 120 -9.26 -11.55 9.24
N PHE A 121 -10.35 -11.20 8.56
CA PHE A 121 -10.61 -11.63 7.20
C PHE A 121 -9.53 -11.13 6.23
N ASN A 122 -9.20 -9.84 6.26
CA ASN A 122 -8.18 -9.27 5.38
C ASN A 122 -6.81 -9.91 5.60
N VAL A 123 -6.40 -10.11 6.85
CA VAL A 123 -5.14 -10.79 7.19
C VAL A 123 -5.17 -12.26 6.73
N ALA A 124 -6.29 -12.97 6.92
CA ALA A 124 -6.43 -14.36 6.51
C ALA A 124 -6.32 -14.52 4.99
N VAL A 125 -7.02 -13.68 4.21
CA VAL A 125 -6.96 -13.72 2.74
C VAL A 125 -5.58 -13.28 2.24
N THR A 126 -4.99 -12.24 2.83
CA THR A 126 -3.62 -11.83 2.51
C THR A 126 -2.63 -12.96 2.77
N THR A 127 -2.78 -13.67 3.90
CA THR A 127 -1.96 -14.84 4.23
C THR A 127 -2.14 -15.95 3.19
N ALA A 128 -3.38 -16.23 2.77
CA ALA A 128 -3.64 -17.20 1.71
C ALA A 128 -2.98 -16.78 0.38
N ILE A 129 -3.07 -15.51 -0.01
CA ILE A 129 -2.39 -14.97 -1.20
C ILE A 129 -0.87 -15.17 -1.10
N VAL A 130 -0.27 -14.79 0.04
CA VAL A 130 1.17 -14.95 0.31
C VAL A 130 1.59 -16.41 0.22
N LEU A 131 0.81 -17.33 0.80
CA LEU A 131 1.09 -18.78 0.72
C LEU A 131 0.97 -19.31 -0.70
N LEU A 132 -0.03 -18.85 -1.45
CA LEU A 132 -0.20 -19.19 -2.85
C LEU A 132 1.05 -18.77 -3.62
N VAL A 133 1.46 -17.50 -3.58
CA VAL A 133 2.64 -16.99 -4.32
C VAL A 133 3.99 -17.22 -3.61
N GLY A 134 3.99 -18.02 -2.54
CA GLY A 134 5.08 -18.11 -1.56
C GLY A 134 6.42 -18.52 -2.16
N TRP A 135 6.38 -19.35 -3.21
CA TRP A 135 7.57 -19.78 -3.96
C TRP A 135 8.37 -18.59 -4.52
N GLY A 136 7.71 -17.46 -4.79
CA GLY A 136 8.31 -16.26 -5.34
C GLY A 136 9.27 -15.56 -4.38
N TYR A 137 8.95 -15.53 -3.08
CA TYR A 137 9.80 -14.92 -2.05
C TYR A 137 11.14 -15.64 -1.90
N PHE A 138 11.14 -16.97 -2.08
CA PHE A 138 12.35 -17.81 -1.99
C PHE A 138 13.29 -17.69 -3.20
N LYS A 139 12.90 -16.98 -4.27
CA LYS A 139 13.83 -16.61 -5.35
C LYS A 139 14.88 -15.60 -4.89
N VAL A 140 14.59 -14.83 -3.85
CA VAL A 140 15.55 -13.92 -3.22
C VAL A 140 16.33 -14.71 -2.17
N PRO A 141 17.68 -14.69 -2.21
CA PRO A 141 18.48 -15.47 -1.28
C PRO A 141 18.21 -15.06 0.16
N PHE A 142 17.83 -16.02 1.00
CA PHE A 142 17.57 -15.79 2.42
C PHE A 142 18.88 -15.46 3.15
N ARG A 143 19.14 -14.16 3.35
CA ARG A 143 20.34 -13.65 4.02
C ARG A 143 19.90 -12.70 5.12
N VAL A 144 20.26 -13.03 6.35
CA VAL A 144 19.99 -12.21 7.53
C VAL A 144 21.32 -11.93 8.22
N SER A 145 21.61 -10.65 8.45
CA SER A 145 22.77 -10.13 9.12
C SER A 145 22.38 -9.54 10.48
N ILE A 146 23.37 -9.31 11.33
CA ILE A 146 23.16 -8.67 12.64
C ILE A 146 22.56 -7.25 12.51
N TRP A 147 22.70 -6.60 11.35
CA TRP A 147 22.13 -5.28 11.12
C TRP A 147 20.61 -5.29 11.19
N SER A 148 19.94 -6.37 10.77
CA SER A 148 18.47 -6.47 10.88
C SER A 148 18.00 -6.35 12.34
N VAL A 149 18.69 -7.02 13.26
CA VAL A 149 18.38 -6.97 14.69
C VAL A 149 18.69 -5.59 15.27
N ILE A 150 19.87 -5.03 14.96
CA ILE A 150 20.28 -3.71 15.46
C ILE A 150 19.30 -2.64 14.97
N VAL A 151 19.01 -2.60 13.67
CA VAL A 151 18.10 -1.60 13.08
C VAL A 151 16.68 -1.82 13.56
N GLY A 152 16.21 -3.05 13.76
CA GLY A 152 14.89 -3.31 14.33
C GLY A 152 14.75 -2.81 15.77
N VAL A 153 15.73 -3.08 16.63
CA VAL A 153 15.71 -2.65 18.04
C VAL A 153 15.93 -1.15 18.20
N VAL A 154 16.89 -0.57 17.48
CA VAL A 154 17.10 0.89 17.48
C VAL A 154 15.90 1.58 16.83
N GLY A 155 15.34 0.98 15.79
CA GLY A 155 14.19 1.46 15.04
C GLY A 155 12.98 1.71 15.94
N ILE A 156 12.64 0.77 16.83
CA ILE A 156 11.51 0.96 17.74
C ILE A 156 11.76 2.08 18.78
N VAL A 157 12.99 2.21 19.29
CA VAL A 157 13.33 3.27 20.24
C VAL A 157 13.20 4.64 19.58
N VAL A 158 13.73 4.77 18.36
CA VAL A 158 13.63 5.99 17.56
C VAL A 158 12.17 6.27 17.19
N TRP A 159 11.42 5.25 16.79
CA TRP A 159 10.01 5.40 16.40
C TRP A 159 9.18 5.97 17.55
N VAL A 160 9.17 5.29 18.70
CA VAL A 160 8.42 5.73 19.88
C VAL A 160 8.91 7.10 20.34
N GLY A 161 10.22 7.32 20.42
CA GLY A 161 10.78 8.61 20.86
C GLY A 161 10.36 9.79 19.98
N LEU A 162 10.39 9.62 18.65
CA LEU A 162 9.98 10.67 17.71
C LEU A 162 8.47 10.84 17.65
N THR A 163 7.69 9.77 17.78
CA THR A 163 6.23 9.88 17.88
C THR A 163 5.82 10.64 19.14
N GLU A 164 6.40 10.33 20.30
CA GLU A 164 6.08 11.06 21.53
C GLU A 164 6.60 12.51 21.50
N LEU A 165 7.74 12.77 20.86
CA LEU A 165 8.21 14.14 20.65
C LEU A 165 7.22 14.94 19.78
N ASP A 166 6.75 14.36 18.67
CA ASP A 166 5.78 15.02 17.79
C ASP A 166 4.48 15.29 18.53
N ARG A 167 3.90 14.26 19.16
CA ARG A 167 2.60 14.36 19.84
C ARG A 167 2.57 15.31 21.04
N ASN A 168 3.68 15.47 21.76
CA ASN A 168 3.72 16.31 22.96
C ASN A 168 4.25 17.73 22.71
N PHE A 169 4.93 17.99 21.57
CA PHE A 169 5.62 19.26 21.35
C PHE A 169 5.47 19.87 19.96
N ILE A 170 5.33 19.08 18.88
CA ILE A 170 5.39 19.60 17.50
C ILE A 170 4.02 19.59 16.81
N HIS A 171 3.21 18.56 17.03
CA HIS A 171 1.86 18.36 16.48
C HIS A 171 1.80 18.33 14.95
N LEU A 172 2.87 17.90 14.27
CA LEU A 172 2.86 17.81 12.80
C LEU A 172 1.95 16.67 12.31
N GLY A 173 1.96 15.52 12.99
CA GLY A 173 1.09 14.40 12.62
C GLY A 173 -0.41 14.74 12.67
N GLU A 174 -0.83 15.52 13.68
CA GLU A 174 -2.21 16.01 13.82
C GLU A 174 -2.59 17.02 12.71
N SER A 175 -1.62 17.79 12.22
CA SER A 175 -1.84 18.72 11.10
C SER A 175 -1.90 18.00 9.74
N LEU A 176 -1.20 16.88 9.58
CA LEU A 176 -1.10 16.15 8.32
C LEU A 176 -2.20 15.10 8.15
N SER A 177 -2.75 14.60 9.25
CA SER A 177 -3.76 13.54 9.23
C SER A 177 -4.88 13.87 10.21
N SER A 178 -6.12 13.52 9.85
CA SER A 178 -7.27 13.54 10.77
C SER A 178 -7.15 12.54 11.93
N GLY A 179 -6.01 11.84 12.05
CA GLY A 179 -5.73 10.85 13.07
C GLY A 179 -6.21 9.45 12.69
N ARG A 180 -5.63 8.45 13.36
CA ARG A 180 -6.14 7.07 13.38
C ARG A 180 -7.04 6.89 14.59
N GLU A 181 -8.23 6.30 14.40
CA GLU A 181 -9.08 5.93 15.52
C GLU A 181 -8.44 4.76 16.28
N ALA A 182 -8.07 4.99 17.53
CA ALA A 182 -7.41 3.99 18.37
C ALA A 182 -8.34 2.79 18.65
N PHE A 183 -7.87 1.57 18.39
CA PHE A 183 -8.67 0.37 18.68
C PHE A 183 -8.16 -0.40 19.92
N ASN A 184 -8.98 -0.43 20.98
CA ASN A 184 -8.71 -1.25 22.17
C ASN A 184 -9.51 -2.57 22.13
N PRO A 185 -8.87 -3.72 21.80
CA PRO A 185 -9.57 -5.00 21.69
C PRO A 185 -10.11 -5.51 23.02
N PHE A 186 -9.49 -5.15 24.15
CA PHE A 186 -9.92 -5.60 25.48
C PHE A 186 -11.23 -4.95 25.92
N VAL A 187 -11.58 -3.80 25.35
CA VAL A 187 -12.87 -3.14 25.57
C VAL A 187 -13.88 -3.59 24.53
N ALA A 188 -13.50 -3.58 23.24
CA ALA A 188 -14.39 -3.89 22.13
C ALA A 188 -14.86 -5.35 22.10
N LEU A 189 -14.02 -6.29 22.55
CA LEU A 189 -14.30 -7.73 22.53
C LEU A 189 -14.41 -8.33 23.94
N LYS A 190 -14.74 -7.50 24.95
CA LYS A 190 -14.80 -7.90 26.36
C LYS A 190 -15.76 -9.08 26.60
N ASP A 191 -16.88 -9.11 25.85
CA ASP A 191 -17.94 -10.12 25.99
C ASP A 191 -17.65 -11.39 25.18
N GLU A 192 -16.58 -11.39 24.36
CA GLU A 192 -16.18 -12.51 23.50
C GLU A 192 -14.71 -12.93 23.74
N PRO A 193 -14.37 -13.48 24.92
CA PRO A 193 -12.97 -13.76 25.29
C PRO A 193 -12.26 -14.77 24.37
N SER A 194 -13.01 -15.67 23.73
CA SER A 194 -12.46 -16.60 22.73
C SER A 194 -12.06 -15.87 21.44
N PHE A 195 -12.91 -14.95 20.97
CA PHE A 195 -12.64 -14.18 19.77
C PHE A 195 -11.55 -13.14 20.01
N LEU A 196 -11.52 -12.48 21.19
CA LEU A 196 -10.42 -11.60 21.61
C LEU A 196 -9.04 -12.27 21.45
N ARG A 197 -8.87 -13.50 21.95
CA ARG A 197 -7.60 -14.24 21.83
C ARG A 197 -7.24 -14.52 20.37
N LYS A 198 -8.22 -14.96 19.56
CA LYS A 198 -8.01 -15.21 18.13
C LYS A 198 -7.65 -13.91 17.40
N PHE A 199 -8.37 -12.82 17.66
CA PHE A 199 -8.11 -11.51 17.10
C PHE A 199 -6.69 -11.06 17.41
N LEU A 200 -6.22 -11.17 18.66
CA LEU A 200 -4.85 -10.82 19.01
C LEU A 200 -3.81 -11.68 18.26
N ILE A 201 -4.05 -12.99 18.12
CA ILE A 201 -3.17 -13.86 17.31
C ILE A 201 -3.09 -13.36 15.86
N PHE A 202 -4.23 -13.08 15.22
CA PHE A 202 -4.27 -12.56 13.86
C PHE A 202 -3.69 -11.15 13.75
N ARG A 203 -3.89 -10.29 14.75
CA ARG A 203 -3.31 -8.94 14.84
C ARG A 203 -1.79 -9.01 14.89
N PHE A 204 -1.21 -9.86 15.73
CA PHE A 204 0.24 -10.06 15.78
C PHE A 204 0.78 -10.77 14.55
N LEU A 205 0.07 -11.76 13.99
CA LEU A 205 0.46 -12.41 12.73
C LEU A 205 0.53 -11.40 11.59
N GLY A 206 -0.51 -10.58 11.44
CA GLY A 206 -0.58 -9.48 10.48
C GLY A 206 0.57 -8.50 10.67
N LEU A 207 0.68 -7.96 11.89
CA LEU A 207 1.65 -6.92 12.25
C LEU A 207 3.12 -7.37 12.15
N VAL A 208 3.45 -8.58 12.59
CA VAL A 208 4.85 -9.04 12.74
C VAL A 208 5.34 -9.83 11.55
N ILE A 209 4.47 -10.56 10.85
CA ILE A 209 4.88 -11.47 9.78
C ILE A 209 4.38 -10.97 8.44
N ILE A 210 3.07 -10.82 8.28
CA ILE A 210 2.45 -10.58 6.97
C ILE A 210 2.83 -9.21 6.44
N VAL A 211 2.61 -8.14 7.22
CA VAL A 211 2.89 -6.76 6.82
C VAL A 211 4.37 -6.56 6.47
N PRO A 212 5.35 -6.90 7.35
CA PRO A 212 6.76 -6.80 7.00
C PRO A 212 7.12 -7.58 5.73
N LEU A 213 6.55 -8.77 5.52
CA LEU A 213 6.86 -9.54 4.32
C LEU A 213 6.34 -8.85 3.06
N ILE A 214 5.06 -8.50 2.99
CA ILE A 214 4.46 -7.96 1.77
C ILE A 214 4.95 -6.54 1.48
N GLU A 215 5.14 -5.71 2.51
CA GLU A 215 5.54 -4.32 2.36
C GLU A 215 7.01 -4.18 1.98
N GLU A 216 7.89 -4.97 2.59
CA GLU A 216 9.32 -4.90 2.27
C GLU A 216 9.59 -5.44 0.87
N PHE A 217 8.90 -6.50 0.45
CA PHE A 217 8.97 -6.98 -0.93
C PHE A 217 8.31 -5.99 -1.91
N PHE A 218 7.24 -5.30 -1.55
CA PHE A 218 6.68 -4.23 -2.38
C PHE A 218 7.64 -3.06 -2.52
N VAL A 219 8.18 -2.54 -1.43
CA VAL A 219 9.03 -1.36 -1.45
C VAL A 219 10.39 -1.68 -2.10
N ARG A 220 11.08 -2.74 -1.65
CA ARG A 220 12.46 -3.04 -2.08
C ARG A 220 12.50 -3.89 -3.33
N GLY A 221 11.49 -4.75 -3.48
CA GLY A 221 11.31 -5.59 -4.66
C GLY A 221 10.54 -4.89 -5.78
N PHE A 222 9.76 -3.83 -5.56
CA PHE A 222 9.05 -3.15 -6.66
C PHE A 222 9.32 -1.64 -6.68
N LEU A 223 8.92 -0.89 -5.65
CA LEU A 223 8.88 0.59 -5.68
C LEU A 223 10.22 1.23 -6.06
N ILE A 224 11.31 0.85 -5.37
CA ILE A 224 12.65 1.38 -5.64
C ILE A 224 13.02 1.21 -7.12
N ARG A 225 12.72 0.04 -7.69
CA ARG A 225 13.09 -0.33 -9.07
C ARG A 225 12.17 0.34 -10.09
N TYR A 226 10.88 0.43 -9.77
CA TYR A 226 9.86 1.06 -10.63
C TYR A 226 10.05 2.56 -10.79
N VAL A 227 10.47 3.25 -9.72
CA VAL A 227 10.80 4.68 -9.78
C VAL A 227 11.96 4.95 -10.73
N ASP A 228 12.91 4.02 -10.84
CA ASP A 228 14.07 4.19 -11.71
C ASP A 228 13.83 3.77 -13.16
N ASP A 229 13.00 2.75 -13.38
CA ASP A 229 12.70 2.15 -14.69
C ASP A 229 11.35 1.41 -14.66
N PRO A 230 10.40 1.71 -15.59
CA PRO A 230 9.15 0.96 -15.71
C PRO A 230 9.31 -0.54 -15.99
N ASP A 231 10.43 -0.96 -16.60
CA ASP A 231 10.82 -2.38 -16.76
C ASP A 231 11.52 -2.91 -15.49
N TRP A 232 10.95 -2.60 -14.32
CA TRP A 232 11.54 -2.81 -13.01
C TRP A 232 11.91 -4.26 -12.68
N ASP A 233 11.22 -5.23 -13.29
CA ASP A 233 11.42 -6.65 -13.01
C ASP A 233 12.75 -7.18 -13.59
N GLU A 234 13.35 -6.44 -14.54
CA GLU A 234 14.66 -6.67 -15.16
C GLU A 234 15.81 -5.95 -14.42
N GLN A 235 15.50 -5.08 -13.45
CA GLN A 235 16.50 -4.37 -12.66
C GLN A 235 17.04 -5.24 -11.51
N PRO A 236 18.36 -5.22 -11.23
CA PRO A 236 18.93 -5.91 -10.09
C PRO A 236 18.39 -5.39 -8.75
N LEU A 237 18.43 -6.23 -7.72
CA LEU A 237 18.11 -5.82 -6.35
C LEU A 237 19.28 -5.02 -5.77
N ALA A 238 18.97 -4.16 -4.81
CA ALA A 238 19.92 -3.32 -4.09
C ALA A 238 20.77 -2.38 -4.97
N GLU A 239 20.30 -2.11 -6.18
CA GLU A 239 20.86 -1.12 -7.09
C GLU A 239 19.75 -0.15 -7.47
N ALA A 240 20.02 1.15 -7.31
CA ALA A 240 19.08 2.20 -7.67
C ALA A 240 19.80 3.53 -7.92
N LYS A 241 19.14 4.42 -8.65
CA LYS A 241 19.51 5.83 -8.81
C LYS A 241 19.06 6.61 -7.56
N GLN A 242 19.38 7.91 -7.53
CA GLN A 242 19.10 8.75 -6.36
C GLN A 242 17.61 8.79 -6.00
N LEU A 243 16.72 8.91 -7.01
CA LEU A 243 15.27 8.94 -6.77
C LEU A 243 14.74 7.58 -6.27
N GLY A 244 15.19 6.46 -6.85
CA GLY A 244 14.86 5.13 -6.35
C GLY A 244 15.24 4.95 -4.88
N TRP A 245 16.40 5.43 -4.45
CA TRP A 245 16.82 5.38 -3.03
C TRP A 245 16.01 6.27 -2.09
N LEU A 246 15.42 7.36 -2.58
CA LEU A 246 14.59 8.24 -1.76
C LEU A 246 13.14 7.72 -1.65
N SER A 247 12.70 6.91 -2.61
CA SER A 247 11.32 6.42 -2.70
C SER A 247 10.79 5.70 -1.45
N PRO A 248 11.55 4.85 -0.73
CA PRO A 248 11.04 4.19 0.48
C PRO A 248 10.74 5.19 1.60
N THR A 249 11.59 6.21 1.75
CA THR A 249 11.42 7.26 2.77
C THR A 249 10.20 8.13 2.46
N ILE A 250 10.02 8.52 1.19
CA ILE A 250 8.82 9.27 0.77
C ILE A 250 7.57 8.43 1.01
N TYR A 251 7.59 7.17 0.54
CA TYR A 251 6.50 6.22 0.77
C TYR A 251 6.17 6.09 2.25
N GLY A 252 7.17 5.93 3.12
CA GLY A 252 7.00 5.80 4.54
C GLY A 252 6.28 6.98 5.19
N VAL A 253 6.70 8.22 4.86
CA VAL A 253 6.06 9.43 5.38
C VAL A 253 4.61 9.56 4.90
N VAL A 254 4.33 9.22 3.64
CA VAL A 254 2.96 9.23 3.08
C VAL A 254 2.09 8.13 3.69
N ALA A 255 2.65 6.94 3.92
CA ALA A 255 1.93 5.81 4.52
C ALA A 255 1.67 6.02 6.03
N HIS A 256 2.51 6.82 6.69
CA HIS A 256 2.46 7.08 8.14
C HIS A 256 2.41 8.58 8.45
N MET A 257 1.44 9.28 7.86
CA MET A 257 1.23 10.72 8.11
C MET A 257 0.92 11.04 9.57
N THR A 258 0.47 10.07 10.36
CA THR A 258 0.26 10.17 11.81
C THR A 258 1.57 10.22 12.62
N GLU A 259 2.67 9.67 12.09
CA GLU A 259 3.98 9.66 12.75
C GLU A 259 5.10 10.10 11.77
N PRO A 260 5.03 11.32 11.19
CA PRO A 260 5.82 11.68 10.03
C PRO A 260 7.34 11.65 10.29
N PHE A 261 7.78 12.13 11.45
CA PHE A 261 9.22 12.11 11.82
C PHE A 261 9.73 10.70 12.10
N ALA A 262 8.93 9.87 12.79
CA ALA A 262 9.27 8.48 13.06
C ALA A 262 9.39 7.69 11.75
N ALA A 263 8.43 7.88 10.84
CA ALA A 263 8.44 7.27 9.51
C ALA A 263 9.66 7.71 8.69
N LEU A 264 9.93 9.02 8.64
CA LEU A 264 11.10 9.56 7.95
C LEU A 264 12.40 8.90 8.43
N ALA A 265 12.59 8.83 9.76
CA ALA A 265 13.80 8.27 10.36
C ALA A 265 13.90 6.75 10.12
N TRP A 266 12.81 6.01 10.38
CA TRP A 266 12.81 4.55 10.30
C TRP A 266 13.00 4.04 8.87
N PHE A 267 12.25 4.57 7.90
CA PHE A 267 12.40 4.17 6.50
C PHE A 267 13.77 4.55 5.93
N SER A 268 14.36 5.65 6.40
CA SER A 268 15.74 6.03 6.04
C SER A 268 16.78 5.06 6.61
N MET A 269 16.63 4.63 7.87
CA MET A 269 17.52 3.64 8.49
C MET A 269 17.44 2.28 7.78
N VAL A 270 16.23 1.80 7.47
CA VAL A 270 16.06 0.52 6.76
C VAL A 270 16.59 0.62 5.33
N THR A 271 16.39 1.76 4.64
CA THR A 271 16.98 1.99 3.32
C THR A 271 18.50 1.98 3.35
N TRP A 272 19.11 2.63 4.35
CA TRP A 272 20.55 2.57 4.56
C TRP A 272 21.04 1.13 4.79
N MET A 273 20.33 0.35 5.60
CA MET A 273 20.66 -1.05 5.84
C MET A 273 20.53 -1.89 4.56
N TYR A 274 19.49 -1.65 3.76
CA TYR A 274 19.31 -2.33 2.49
C TYR A 274 20.47 -2.04 1.53
N LYS A 275 20.90 -0.77 1.43
CA LYS A 275 22.09 -0.38 0.65
C LYS A 275 23.37 -1.09 1.11
N LYS A 276 23.48 -1.36 2.41
CA LYS A 276 24.67 -1.98 3.01
C LYS A 276 24.69 -3.50 2.86
N THR A 277 23.54 -4.15 3.01
CA THR A 277 23.42 -5.62 3.10
C THR A 277 23.00 -6.24 1.77
N GLY A 278 22.30 -5.48 0.93
CA GLY A 278 21.68 -5.95 -0.31
C GLY A 278 20.56 -6.97 -0.10
N SER A 279 20.09 -7.16 1.14
CA SER A 279 19.11 -8.20 1.48
C SER A 279 17.75 -7.61 1.82
N ILE A 280 16.72 -8.01 1.05
CA ILE A 280 15.32 -7.72 1.40
C ILE A 280 14.97 -8.40 2.73
N TRP A 281 15.50 -9.61 2.98
CA TRP A 281 15.22 -10.36 4.20
C TRP A 281 15.76 -9.67 5.44
N ASP A 282 16.87 -8.94 5.36
CA ASP A 282 17.32 -8.08 6.47
C ASP A 282 16.28 -7.01 6.82
N CYS A 283 15.64 -6.44 5.79
CA CYS A 283 14.64 -5.40 5.95
C CYS A 283 13.32 -5.96 6.50
N VAL A 284 12.89 -7.13 6.01
CA VAL A 284 11.77 -7.92 6.57
C VAL A 284 11.98 -8.17 8.05
N ILE A 285 13.16 -8.70 8.45
CA ILE A 285 13.43 -9.02 9.85
C ILE A 285 13.51 -7.77 10.73
N ALA A 286 14.15 -6.70 10.27
CA ALA A 286 14.19 -5.43 11.02
C ALA A 286 12.78 -4.87 11.27
N HIS A 287 11.92 -4.94 10.24
CA HIS A 287 10.54 -4.51 10.32
C HIS A 287 9.72 -5.42 11.25
N SER A 288 9.82 -6.74 11.10
CA SER A 288 9.21 -7.71 12.03
C SER A 288 9.60 -7.46 13.49
N ILE A 289 10.87 -7.20 13.77
CA ILE A 289 11.35 -6.91 15.14
C ILE A 289 10.76 -5.59 15.65
N THR A 290 10.80 -4.54 14.83
CA THR A 290 10.22 -3.23 15.20
C THR A 290 8.74 -3.40 15.56
N ASN A 291 7.98 -4.09 14.72
CA ASN A 291 6.55 -4.29 14.87
C ASN A 291 6.19 -5.21 16.04
N LEU A 292 6.99 -6.26 16.29
CA LEU A 292 6.81 -7.12 17.45
C LEU A 292 6.99 -6.32 18.75
N LEU A 293 8.08 -5.54 18.84
CA LEU A 293 8.36 -4.73 20.02
C LEU A 293 7.30 -3.63 20.20
N LEU A 294 6.85 -2.99 19.12
CA LEU A 294 5.74 -2.04 19.16
C LEU A 294 4.45 -2.69 19.66
N GLY A 295 4.07 -3.85 19.11
CA GLY A 295 2.89 -4.58 19.55
C GLY A 295 2.93 -4.96 21.04
N ILE A 296 4.10 -5.36 21.54
CA ILE A 296 4.29 -5.62 22.99
C ILE A 296 4.12 -4.34 23.81
N ILE A 297 4.72 -3.22 23.37
CA ILE A 297 4.59 -1.91 24.03
C ILE A 297 3.12 -1.49 24.09
N VAL A 298 2.38 -1.59 22.98
CA VAL A 298 0.97 -1.21 22.90
C VAL A 298 0.12 -2.00 23.89
N VAL A 299 0.24 -3.33 23.89
CA VAL A 299 -0.54 -4.18 24.78
C VAL A 299 -0.15 -3.98 26.24
N LYS A 300 1.14 -3.84 26.54
CA LYS A 300 1.64 -3.72 27.92
C LYS A 300 1.29 -2.38 28.57
N TYR A 301 1.36 -1.28 27.81
CA TYR A 301 1.16 0.06 28.33
C TYR A 301 -0.19 0.68 27.94
N GLY A 302 -1.02 -0.02 27.16
CA GLY A 302 -2.32 0.46 26.71
C GLY A 302 -2.23 1.63 25.71
N LEU A 303 -1.15 1.70 24.93
CA LEU A 303 -0.91 2.78 23.96
C LEU A 303 -1.66 2.51 22.65
N TRP A 304 -2.98 2.41 22.72
CA TRP A 304 -3.83 1.99 21.60
C TRP A 304 -3.83 2.95 20.42
N TYR A 305 -3.34 4.18 20.55
CA TYR A 305 -3.22 5.12 19.43
C TYR A 305 -2.23 4.66 18.35
N TYR A 306 -1.33 3.72 18.66
CA TYR A 306 -0.51 3.05 17.64
C TYR A 306 -1.28 1.97 16.85
N TRP A 307 -2.48 1.56 17.30
CA TRP A 307 -3.25 0.45 16.75
C TRP A 307 -4.56 0.84 16.08
#